data_AF-A0A7C5UU29-F1
#
_entry.id   AF-A0A7C5UU29-F1
#
_cell.length_a   1.000
_cell.length_b   1.000
_cell.length_c   1.000
_cell.angle_alpha   90.00
_cell.angle_beta   90.00
_cell.angle_gamma   90.00
#
_symmetry.space_group_name_H-M   'P 1'
#
loop_
_entity.id
_entity.type
_entity.pdbx_description
1 polymer ?
#
loop_
_entity_poly.entity_id
_entity_poly.type
_entity_poly.pdbx_seq_one_letter_code
_entity_poly.pdbx_strand_id
1 'polypeptide(L)'
;MSIYTVVIQTLIASPSGALSPGPLTFATIALGVNGGWRKGVYVALGHMSFELPYVVLIAFAMNTIRDILSSFIGDIITVAGVGVLMFFALSLIRESLSNPKVGTRDIGVKGTSNAFVIGFLFTSLNIFFLLWWLSIGFSLILLALGNR
;
A
#
# COMPACT_ATOMS: atom_id res chain seq x y z
N MET A 1 9.05 -8.46 -23.13
CA MET A 1 8.29 -7.20 -23.21
C MET A 1 9.26 -6.04 -23.28
N SER A 2 8.84 -4.89 -23.80
CA SER A 2 9.69 -3.69 -23.80
C SER A 2 9.71 -3.05 -22.42
N ILE A 3 10.87 -2.56 -21.98
CA ILE A 3 11.03 -1.83 -20.70
C ILE A 3 10.06 -0.65 -20.58
N TYR A 4 9.68 -0.04 -21.70
CA TYR A 4 8.69 1.04 -21.75
C TYR A 4 7.33 0.59 -21.23
N THR A 5 6.92 -0.66 -21.49
CA THR A 5 5.64 -1.20 -21.01
C THR A 5 5.62 -1.30 -19.50
N VAL A 6 6.71 -1.79 -18.89
CA VAL A 6 6.83 -1.90 -17.43
C VAL A 6 6.77 -0.50 -16.80
N VAL A 7 7.56 0.44 -17.31
CA VAL A 7 7.59 1.83 -16.81
C VAL A 7 6.22 2.50 -16.88
N ILE A 8 5.53 2.40 -18.02
CA ILE A 8 4.21 3.02 -18.21
C ILE A 8 3.18 2.40 -17.26
N GLN A 9 3.14 1.07 -17.14
CA GLN A 9 2.19 0.42 -16.26
C GLN A 9 2.46 0.72 -14.79
N THR A 10 3.71 0.75 -14.36
CA THR A 10 4.07 1.18 -13.01
C THR A 10 3.61 2.61 -12.76
N LEU A 11 3.81 3.55 -13.70
CA LEU A 11 3.40 4.94 -13.53
C LEU A 11 1.87 5.09 -13.40
N ILE A 12 1.10 4.30 -14.15
CA ILE A 12 -0.38 4.31 -14.11
C ILE A 12 -0.90 3.63 -12.83
N ALA A 13 -0.25 2.55 -12.39
CA ALA A 13 -0.68 1.77 -11.23
C ALA A 13 -0.30 2.43 -9.90
N SER A 14 0.87 3.07 -9.82
CA SER A 14 1.40 3.67 -8.58
C SER A 14 0.44 4.62 -7.86
N PRO A 15 -0.29 5.53 -8.54
CA PRO A 15 -1.29 6.38 -7.87
C PRO A 15 -2.34 5.59 -7.09
N SER A 16 -2.74 4.41 -7.57
CA SER A 16 -3.74 3.58 -6.88
C SER A 16 -3.25 3.05 -5.52
N GLY A 17 -1.95 2.76 -5.40
CA GLY A 17 -1.32 2.32 -4.15
C GLY A 17 -0.87 3.50 -3.28
N ALA A 18 -0.12 4.43 -3.87
CA ALA A 18 0.56 5.52 -3.17
C ALA A 18 -0.38 6.63 -2.69
N LEU A 19 -1.51 6.87 -3.40
CA LEU A 19 -2.48 7.90 -3.00
C LEU A 19 -3.64 7.34 -2.18
N SER A 20 -3.63 6.05 -1.84
CA SER A 20 -4.66 5.45 -0.99
C SER A 20 -4.59 6.06 0.42
N PRO A 21 -5.61 6.81 0.86
CA PRO A 21 -5.63 7.36 2.22
C PRO A 21 -5.74 6.21 3.23
N GLY A 22 -4.75 6.09 4.11
CA GLY A 22 -4.73 5.08 5.16
C GLY A 22 -3.92 5.53 6.39
N PRO A 23 -3.79 4.67 7.42
CA PRO A 23 -3.06 4.98 8.65
C PRO A 23 -1.64 5.50 8.39
N LEU A 24 -0.93 4.90 7.42
CA LEU A 24 0.40 5.33 7.00
C LEU A 24 0.38 6.76 6.43
N THR A 25 -0.56 7.08 5.55
CA THR A 25 -0.71 8.41 4.93
C THR A 25 -0.98 9.48 5.99
N PHE A 26 -1.94 9.24 6.89
CA PHE A 26 -2.25 10.17 7.98
C PHE A 26 -1.10 10.33 8.96
N ALA A 27 -0.41 9.25 9.31
CA ALA A 27 0.75 9.31 10.19
C ALA A 27 1.93 10.07 9.54
N THR A 28 2.13 9.89 8.24
CA THR A 28 3.14 10.64 7.47
C THR A 28 2.84 12.14 7.50
N ILE A 29 1.58 12.52 7.29
CA ILE A 29 1.13 13.92 7.37
C ILE A 29 1.33 14.47 8.79
N ALA A 30 0.86 13.76 9.81
CA ALA A 30 0.96 14.20 11.21
C ALA A 30 2.43 14.39 11.66
N LEU A 31 3.30 13.43 11.35
CA LEU A 31 4.72 13.52 11.66
C LEU A 31 5.43 14.59 10.81
N GLY A 32 5.02 14.80 9.57
CA GLY A 32 5.55 15.82 8.67
C GLY A 32 5.21 17.23 9.13
N VAL A 33 3.97 17.45 9.59
CA VAL A 33 3.52 18.73 10.16
C VAL A 33 4.27 19.05 11.47
N ASN A 34 4.45 18.05 12.35
CA ASN A 34 5.05 18.26 13.67
C ASN A 34 6.59 18.19 13.69
N GLY A 35 7.22 17.52 12.72
CA GLY A 35 8.66 17.27 12.72
C GLY A 35 9.37 17.52 11.39
N GLY A 36 8.68 18.17 10.45
CA GLY A 36 9.21 18.60 9.16
C GLY A 36 9.39 17.48 8.14
N TRP A 37 9.83 17.86 6.94
CA TRP A 37 9.98 16.98 5.77
C TRP A 37 10.85 15.73 6.04
N ARG A 38 11.85 15.84 6.93
CA ARG A 38 12.74 14.73 7.29
C ARG A 38 11.97 13.55 7.91
N LYS A 39 10.94 13.81 8.71
CA LYS A 39 10.10 12.75 9.27
C LYS A 39 9.37 11.97 8.17
N GLY A 40 8.89 12.64 7.13
CA GLY A 40 8.32 12.00 5.95
C GLY A 40 9.33 11.06 5.25
N VAL A 41 10.58 11.48 5.10
CA VAL A 41 11.65 10.63 4.55
C VAL A 41 11.89 9.40 5.42
N TYR A 42 11.96 9.56 6.75
CA TYR A 42 12.10 8.42 7.66
C TYR A 42 10.92 7.45 7.60
N VAL A 43 9.68 7.95 7.44
CA VAL A 43 8.51 7.09 7.21
C VAL A 43 8.67 6.31 5.90
N ALA A 44 9.09 6.96 4.81
CA ALA A 44 9.31 6.30 3.53
C ALA A 44 10.40 5.21 3.61
N LEU A 45 11.49 5.46 4.36
CA LEU A 45 12.52 4.44 4.60
C LEU A 45 11.98 3.25 5.40
N GLY A 46 11.14 3.50 6.41
CA GLY A 46 10.46 2.45 7.15
C GLY A 46 9.53 1.62 6.28
N HIS A 47 8.73 2.28 5.44
CA HIS A 47 7.85 1.64 4.45
C HIS A 47 8.65 0.74 3.51
N MET A 48 9.70 1.28 2.88
CA MET A 48 10.56 0.56 1.93
C MET A 48 11.25 -0.65 2.57
N SER A 49 11.62 -0.55 3.85
CA SER A 49 12.29 -1.64 4.57
C SER A 49 11.40 -2.89 4.76
N PHE A 50 10.07 -2.73 4.75
CA PHE A 50 9.13 -3.86 4.73
C PHE A 50 8.75 -4.24 3.30
N GLU A 51 8.45 -3.25 2.47
CA GLU A 51 8.01 -3.44 1.08
C GLU A 51 9.01 -4.26 0.27
N LEU A 52 10.31 -3.92 0.31
CA LEU A 52 11.31 -4.61 -0.49
C LEU A 52 11.39 -6.12 -0.17
N PRO A 53 11.56 -6.56 1.09
CA PRO A 53 11.48 -7.98 1.43
C PRO A 53 10.18 -8.65 0.99
N TYR A 54 9.05 -7.97 1.13
CA TYR A 54 7.74 -8.51 0.77
C TYR A 54 7.60 -8.73 -0.75
N VAL A 55 8.02 -7.76 -1.56
CA VAL A 55 8.03 -7.87 -3.03
C VAL A 55 8.96 -8.99 -3.49
N VAL A 56 10.14 -9.11 -2.89
CA VAL A 56 11.09 -10.18 -3.18
C VAL A 56 10.49 -11.55 -2.82
N LEU A 57 9.81 -11.66 -1.68
CA LEU A 57 9.14 -12.89 -1.27
C LEU A 57 8.03 -13.29 -2.26
N ILE A 58 7.21 -12.33 -2.71
CA ILE A 58 6.18 -12.58 -3.73
C ILE A 58 6.81 -13.06 -5.04
N ALA A 59 7.91 -12.44 -5.46
CA ALA A 59 8.63 -12.86 -6.65
C ALA A 59 9.14 -14.30 -6.53
N PHE A 60 9.72 -14.70 -5.39
CA PHE A 60 10.13 -16.09 -5.16
C PHE A 60 8.97 -17.07 -5.16
N ALA A 61 7.82 -16.67 -4.60
CA ALA A 61 6.62 -17.49 -4.50
C ALA A 61 5.70 -17.39 -5.74
N MET A 62 6.13 -16.75 -6.83
CA MET A 62 5.24 -16.33 -7.93
C MET A 62 4.44 -17.49 -8.55
N ASN A 63 5.07 -18.66 -8.74
CA ASN A 63 4.43 -19.79 -9.40
C ASN A 63 3.32 -20.37 -8.50
N THR A 64 3.62 -20.54 -7.21
CA THR A 64 2.63 -20.99 -6.22
C THR A 64 1.49 -20.00 -6.06
N ILE A 65 1.79 -18.70 -6.00
CA ILE A 65 0.78 -17.64 -5.91
C ILE A 65 -0.10 -17.62 -7.16
N ARG A 66 0.48 -17.78 -8.35
CA ARG A 66 -0.25 -17.87 -9.62
C ARG A 66 -1.21 -19.05 -9.64
N ASP A 67 -0.75 -20.24 -9.23
CA ASP A 67 -1.57 -21.45 -9.21
C ASP A 67 -2.76 -21.26 -8.27
N ILE A 68 -2.55 -20.68 -7.09
CA ILE A 68 -3.61 -20.35 -6.12
C ILE A 68 -4.58 -19.30 -6.69
N LEU A 69 -4.06 -18.23 -7.32
CA LEU A 69 -4.87 -17.17 -7.93
C LEU A 69 -5.70 -17.67 -9.11
N SER A 70 -5.24 -18.70 -9.82
CA SER A 70 -5.98 -19.31 -10.94
C SER A 70 -7.06 -20.31 -10.52
N SER A 71 -7.10 -20.66 -9.22
CA SER A 71 -8.11 -21.52 -8.62
C SER A 71 -9.35 -20.72 -8.21
N PHE A 72 -10.44 -21.43 -7.93
CA PHE A 72 -11.65 -20.86 -7.29
C PHE A 72 -11.34 -20.10 -5.98
N ILE A 73 -10.28 -20.52 -5.27
CA ILE A 73 -9.79 -19.81 -4.07
C ILE A 73 -9.27 -18.41 -4.45
N GLY A 74 -8.58 -18.29 -5.58
CA GLY A 74 -8.11 -17.03 -6.15
C GLY A 74 -9.24 -16.07 -6.50
N ASP A 75 -10.34 -16.57 -7.07
CA ASP A 75 -11.53 -15.77 -7.35
C ASP A 75 -12.11 -15.18 -6.05
N ILE A 76 -12.22 -15.99 -5.00
CA ILE A 76 -12.71 -15.54 -3.68
C ILE A 76 -11.79 -14.46 -3.10
N ILE A 77 -10.48 -14.68 -3.13
CA ILE A 77 -9.48 -13.71 -2.64
C ILE A 77 -9.58 -12.41 -3.44
N THR A 78 -9.75 -12.49 -4.76
CA THR A 78 -9.86 -11.33 -5.64
C THR A 78 -11.13 -10.54 -5.33
N VAL A 79 -12.28 -11.20 -5.22
CA VAL A 79 -13.56 -10.55 -4.89
C VAL A 79 -13.53 -9.94 -3.49
N ALA A 80 -13.01 -10.66 -2.50
CA ALA A 80 -12.84 -10.16 -1.14
C ALA A 80 -11.89 -8.96 -1.10
N GLY A 81 -10.77 -9.04 -1.83
CA GLY A 81 -9.84 -7.94 -2.00
C GLY A 81 -10.52 -6.70 -2.58
N VAL A 82 -11.19 -6.82 -3.73
CA VAL A 82 -11.95 -5.73 -4.34
C VAL A 82 -12.99 -5.16 -3.38
N GLY A 83 -13.70 -6.00 -2.63
CA GLY A 83 -14.68 -5.56 -1.63
C GLY A 83 -14.04 -4.74 -0.49
N VAL A 84 -12.90 -5.17 0.03
CA VAL A 84 -12.13 -4.43 1.04
C VAL A 84 -11.63 -3.10 0.47
N LEU A 85 -11.10 -3.10 -0.76
CA LEU A 85 -10.65 -1.87 -1.44
C LEU A 85 -11.81 -0.88 -1.63
N MET A 86 -12.97 -1.35 -2.10
CA MET A 86 -14.18 -0.53 -2.25
C MET A 86 -14.66 0.01 -0.90
N PHE A 87 -14.63 -0.80 0.16
CA PHE A 87 -15.01 -0.37 1.50
C PHE A 87 -14.13 0.78 2.00
N PHE A 88 -12.81 0.68 1.83
CA PHE A 88 -11.90 1.77 2.18
C PHE A 88 -12.15 3.01 1.32
N ALA A 89 -12.29 2.85 -0.01
CA ALA A 89 -12.56 3.97 -0.90
C ALA A 89 -13.87 4.71 -0.54
N LEU A 90 -14.95 3.97 -0.25
CA LEU A 90 -16.23 4.55 0.16
C LEU A 90 -16.16 5.20 1.54
N SER A 91 -15.44 4.59 2.49
CA SER A 91 -15.24 5.14 3.83
C SER A 91 -14.54 6.49 3.76
N LEU A 92 -13.51 6.61 2.93
CA LEU A 92 -12.81 7.87 2.67
C LEU A 92 -13.70 8.95 2.07
N ILE A 93 -14.47 8.61 1.03
CA ILE A 93 -15.40 9.55 0.39
C ILE A 93 -16.43 10.03 1.42
N ARG A 94 -17.01 9.11 2.21
CA ARG A 94 -17.98 9.43 3.25
C ARG A 94 -17.39 10.35 4.32
N GLU A 95 -16.20 10.03 4.82
CA GLU A 95 -15.54 10.83 5.84
C GLU A 95 -15.20 12.24 5.34
N SER A 96 -14.70 12.35 4.10
CA SER A 96 -14.44 13.63 3.45
C SER A 96 -15.70 14.49 3.28
N LEU A 97 -16.88 13.88 3.08
CA LEU A 97 -18.15 14.59 2.88
C LEU A 97 -18.85 14.93 4.20
N SER A 98 -18.73 14.09 5.23
CA SER A 98 -19.44 14.26 6.50
C SER A 98 -18.73 15.16 7.52
N ASN A 99 -17.41 15.33 7.45
CA ASN A 99 -16.66 16.20 8.36
C ASN A 99 -15.67 17.10 7.61
N PRO A 100 -16.08 18.30 7.16
CA PRO A 100 -15.16 19.28 6.57
C PRO A 100 -14.18 19.87 7.61
N LYS A 101 -14.40 19.62 8.91
CA LYS A 101 -13.45 19.98 9.96
C LYS A 101 -12.48 18.83 10.18
N VAL A 102 -11.40 18.81 9.40
CA VAL A 102 -10.11 18.23 9.82
C VAL A 102 -9.57 19.13 10.94
N GLY A 103 -10.30 19.18 12.05
CA GLY A 103 -9.79 19.78 13.27
C GLY A 103 -8.64 18.91 13.72
N THR A 104 -7.58 19.55 14.20
CA THR A 104 -6.49 18.96 14.96
C THR A 104 -7.04 18.26 16.20
N ARG A 105 -7.72 17.13 16.02
CA ARG A 105 -7.65 16.09 17.03
C ARG A 105 -6.18 15.77 17.02
N ASP A 106 -5.51 16.05 18.14
CA ASP A 106 -4.24 15.43 18.42
C ASP A 106 -4.44 13.95 18.10
N ILE A 107 -3.94 13.53 16.92
CA ILE A 107 -3.54 12.15 16.71
C ILE A 107 -2.29 12.05 17.57
N GLY A 108 -2.51 12.12 18.89
CA GLY A 108 -1.58 11.69 19.88
C GLY A 108 -1.46 10.22 19.60
N VAL A 109 -0.54 9.87 18.70
CA VAL A 109 0.06 8.56 18.66
C VAL A 109 0.68 8.44 20.05
N LYS A 110 -0.11 7.98 21.03
CA LYS A 110 0.36 7.53 22.34
C LYS A 110 1.12 6.25 22.04
N GLY A 111 2.32 6.42 21.51
CA GLY A 111 3.12 5.41 20.84
C GLY A 111 4.39 6.04 20.29
N THR A 112 5.35 5.20 19.89
CA THR A 112 6.69 5.59 19.44
C THR A 112 6.65 6.78 18.45
N SER A 113 7.41 7.85 18.74
CA SER A 113 7.60 9.01 17.83
C SER A 113 8.61 8.75 16.70
N ASN A 114 9.07 7.51 16.58
CA ASN A 114 10.02 7.10 15.57
C ASN A 114 9.32 6.90 14.23
N ALA A 115 9.52 7.86 13.33
CA ALA A 115 8.96 7.87 11.98
C ALA A 115 9.28 6.61 11.17
N PHE A 116 10.48 6.04 11.34
CA PHE A 116 10.86 4.79 10.67
C PHE A 116 9.99 3.62 11.12
N VAL A 117 9.80 3.46 12.44
CA VAL A 117 9.00 2.38 13.01
C VAL A 117 7.54 2.53 12.60
N ILE A 118 7.01 3.76 12.57
CA ILE A 118 5.66 4.04 12.09
C ILE A 118 5.52 3.63 10.62
N GLY A 119 6.50 3.98 9.77
CA GLY A 119 6.54 3.56 8.38
C GLY A 119 6.49 2.04 8.22
N PHE A 120 7.33 1.32 8.97
CA PHE A 120 7.35 -0.14 8.94
C PHE A 120 6.02 -0.76 9.40
N LEU A 121 5.54 -0.38 10.59
CA LEU A 121 4.35 -0.98 11.22
C LEU A 121 3.07 -0.71 10.44
N PHE A 122 2.85 0.55 10.01
CA PHE A 122 1.66 0.88 9.24
C PHE A 122 1.72 0.40 7.79
N THR A 123 2.85 -0.13 7.34
CA THR A 123 2.92 -0.85 6.06
C THR A 123 2.62 -2.33 6.26
N SER A 124 3.23 -2.96 7.27
CA SER A 124 3.06 -4.39 7.52
C SER A 124 1.66 -4.77 8.01
N LEU A 125 1.01 -3.87 8.74
CA LEU A 125 -0.36 -4.06 9.24
C LEU A 125 -1.43 -3.54 8.27
N ASN A 126 -1.04 -3.04 7.10
CA ASN A 126 -1.96 -2.47 6.13
C ASN A 126 -2.43 -3.54 5.14
N ILE A 127 -3.61 -4.09 5.41
CA ILE A 127 -4.24 -5.10 4.56
C ILE A 127 -4.45 -4.61 3.12
N PHE A 128 -4.76 -3.33 2.91
CA PHE A 128 -4.88 -2.74 1.58
C PHE A 128 -3.54 -2.85 0.84
N PHE A 129 -2.43 -2.47 1.48
CA PHE A 129 -1.09 -2.52 0.88
C PHE A 129 -0.67 -3.95 0.54
N LEU A 130 -0.89 -4.89 1.46
CA LEU A 130 -0.56 -6.30 1.25
C LEU A 130 -1.34 -6.91 0.09
N LEU A 131 -2.66 -6.65 0.02
CA LEU A 131 -3.53 -7.15 -1.04
C LEU A 131 -3.29 -6.45 -2.38
N TRP A 132 -2.93 -5.17 -2.37
CA TRP A 132 -2.56 -4.44 -3.59
C TRP A 132 -1.35 -5.08 -4.27
N TRP A 133 -0.33 -5.46 -3.50
CA TRP A 133 0.84 -6.17 -4.00
C TRP A 133 0.54 -7.59 -4.49
N LEU A 134 -0.46 -8.27 -3.92
CA LEU A 134 -0.93 -9.58 -4.39
C LEU A 134 -1.86 -9.50 -5.60
N SER A 135 -2.33 -8.31 -5.97
CA SER A 135 -3.23 -8.08 -7.10
C SER A 135 -2.53 -7.29 -8.20
N ILE A 136 -2.63 -5.96 -8.17
CA ILE A 136 -2.05 -5.06 -9.19
C ILE A 136 -0.52 -5.16 -9.18
N GLY A 137 0.09 -5.16 -7.98
CA GLY A 137 1.54 -5.28 -7.84
C GLY A 137 2.08 -6.62 -8.35
N PHE A 138 1.31 -7.70 -8.23
CA PHE A 138 1.71 -9.02 -8.72
C PHE A 138 1.85 -9.02 -10.23
N SER A 139 0.91 -8.38 -10.95
CA SER A 139 1.03 -8.18 -12.39
C SER A 139 2.28 -7.40 -12.77
N LEU A 140 2.65 -6.36 -12.01
CA LEU A 140 3.89 -5.60 -12.25
C LEU A 140 5.14 -6.47 -12.05
N ILE A 141 5.16 -7.33 -11.04
CA ILE A 141 6.26 -8.28 -10.81
C ILE A 141 6.38 -9.27 -11.97
N LEU A 142 5.27 -9.85 -12.43
CA LEU A 142 5.26 -10.78 -13.57
C LEU A 142 5.78 -10.11 -14.85
N LEU A 143 5.35 -8.86 -15.10
CA LEU A 143 5.79 -8.08 -16.25
C LEU A 143 7.29 -7.75 -16.18
N ALA A 144 7.79 -7.39 -15.00
CA ALA A 144 9.20 -7.10 -14.79
C ALA A 144 10.08 -8.35 -14.99
N LEU A 145 9.60 -9.53 -14.59
CA LEU A 145 10.31 -10.80 -14.72
C LEU A 145 10.12 -11.48 -16.09
N GLY A 146 9.31 -10.89 -16.98
CA GLY A 146 9.10 -11.35 -18.34
C GLY A 146 8.26 -12.62 -18.47
N ASN A 147 7.58 -13.03 -17.39
CA ASN A 147 6.86 -14.29 -17.33
C ASN A 147 5.36 -14.06 -17.59
N ARG A 148 4.81 -14.76 -18.59
CA ARG A 148 3.38 -14.72 -18.96
C ARG A 148 2.54 -15.41 -17.92
#